data_AF-A0A015INJ2-F1
#
_entry.id   AF-A0A015INJ2-F1
#
_cell.length_a   1.000
_cell.length_b   1.000
_cell.length_c   1.000
_cell.angle_alpha   90.00
_cell.angle_beta   90.00
_cell.angle_gamma   90.00
#
_symmetry.space_group_name_H-M   'P 1'
#
loop_
_entity.id
_entity.type
_entity.pdbx_description
1 polymer ?
#
loop_
_entity_poly.entity_id
_entity_poly.type
_entity_poly.pdbx_seq_one_letter_code
_entity_poly.pdbx_strand_id
1 'polypeptide(L)'
;MGTHATDIFHENVSIYLVSFIIARMVFVFLHILHATWIPLFRASFMNIAWGVFIPCVIWIVAIFVPSNWVNIAMWIAIAIEMLWTKIMPLYLRFGRKTKTQDEIVVDTTRENTPANDPSSPTSPTTSSSPTSPISPSSTITSRAPHKAMRTRGTEYQWKWKDLFIIFDTNQYRPALNIEHYSERLGLFAIIALGEGVLGVLYTSYNPQPDGQLGKAILGLLITYNLHWIYFIVDGSKQFQHALRRHVITGLLFGMTHFPLNMALVAFGASLGKIVQLRDFPGAHSIPTNEVGSHALVAESNSPSESTPTEVDSHNDSYDPHNAPLFWLYSATLAISLYCMGIVGVLHKGLDEDNYLRIPKSYRIILRFIIGTICLLLPLSKVNSLNLVVITSMLSIFLIIVETYGRLRKGLPLFGKCEDDVIIHPEYKKYIKWRWGNKDLNKGTWSTGILRKRKNKKEIGMDDKLIFES
;
A
#
# COMPACT_ATOMS: atom_id res chain seq x y z
N MET A 1 -16.79 3.70 -48.32
CA MET A 1 -16.36 4.28 -47.03
C MET A 1 -17.29 3.74 -45.96
N GLY A 2 -17.04 2.50 -45.52
CA GLY A 2 -17.78 1.90 -44.41
C GLY A 2 -17.00 2.18 -43.14
N THR A 3 -17.55 2.99 -42.24
CA THR A 3 -17.02 3.19 -40.89
C THR A 3 -17.34 1.95 -40.06
N HIS A 4 -16.45 0.96 -40.09
CA HIS A 4 -16.54 -0.15 -39.14
C HIS A 4 -16.32 0.41 -37.73
N ALA A 5 -17.11 -0.06 -36.75
CA ALA A 5 -16.95 0.35 -35.35
C ALA A 5 -15.51 0.17 -34.84
N THR A 6 -14.78 -0.81 -35.38
CA THR A 6 -13.36 -1.05 -35.09
C THR A 6 -12.46 0.12 -35.43
N ASP A 7 -12.74 0.88 -36.49
CA ASP A 7 -11.93 2.04 -36.89
C ASP A 7 -12.15 3.22 -35.95
N ILE A 8 -13.39 3.42 -35.48
CA ILE A 8 -13.75 4.43 -34.47
C ILE A 8 -13.10 4.09 -33.12
N PHE A 9 -13.12 2.81 -32.72
CA PHE A 9 -12.41 2.37 -31.51
C PHE A 9 -10.89 2.54 -31.65
N HIS A 10 -10.32 2.26 -32.83
CA HIS A 10 -8.90 2.49 -33.09
C HIS A 10 -8.53 3.97 -32.99
N GLU A 11 -9.38 4.86 -33.51
CA GLU A 11 -9.19 6.31 -33.48
C GLU A 11 -9.24 6.86 -32.04
N ASN A 12 -10.25 6.46 -31.26
CA ASN A 12 -10.38 6.85 -29.86
C ASN A 12 -9.21 6.35 -29.01
N VAL A 13 -8.86 5.06 -29.13
CA VAL A 13 -7.71 4.48 -28.41
C VAL A 13 -6.42 5.20 -28.80
N SER A 14 -6.21 5.48 -30.09
CA SER A 14 -5.03 6.21 -30.56
C SER A 14 -4.93 7.60 -29.95
N ILE A 15 -6.03 8.35 -29.85
CA ILE A 15 -6.07 9.68 -29.21
C ILE A 15 -5.67 9.57 -27.73
N TYR A 16 -6.22 8.60 -26.99
CA TYR A 16 -5.84 8.36 -25.60
C TYR A 16 -4.36 7.99 -25.46
N LEU A 17 -3.84 7.10 -26.31
CA LEU A 17 -2.42 6.71 -26.30
C LEU A 17 -1.49 7.89 -26.60
N VAL A 18 -1.84 8.72 -27.59
CA VAL A 18 -1.07 9.93 -27.92
C VAL A 18 -1.03 10.90 -26.74
N SER A 19 -2.17 11.19 -26.12
CA SER A 19 -2.22 12.08 -24.95
C SER A 19 -1.40 11.54 -23.77
N PHE A 20 -1.44 10.23 -23.53
CA PHE A 20 -0.64 9.55 -22.52
C PHE A 20 0.86 9.64 -22.81
N ILE A 21 1.29 9.41 -24.05
CA ILE A 21 2.69 9.54 -24.46
C ILE A 21 3.18 10.98 -24.28
N ILE A 22 2.39 11.98 -24.66
CA ILE A 22 2.73 13.40 -24.46
C ILE A 22 3.00 13.68 -22.98
N ALA A 23 2.09 13.26 -22.09
CA ALA A 23 2.26 13.44 -20.65
C ALA A 23 3.55 12.77 -20.12
N ARG A 24 3.88 11.59 -20.64
CA ARG A 24 5.11 10.85 -20.30
C ARG A 24 6.38 11.54 -20.83
N MET A 25 6.34 12.10 -22.03
CA MET A 25 7.46 12.83 -22.62
C MET A 25 7.78 14.12 -21.85
N VAL A 26 6.77 14.80 -21.31
CA VAL A 26 6.98 15.93 -20.38
C VAL A 26 7.75 15.48 -19.14
N PHE A 27 7.44 14.30 -18.59
CA PHE A 27 8.15 13.75 -17.44
C PHE A 27 9.62 13.42 -17.77
N VAL A 28 9.89 12.86 -18.95
CA VAL A 28 11.26 12.63 -19.46
C VAL A 28 12.03 13.94 -19.58
N PHE A 29 11.42 14.95 -20.19
CA PHE A 29 12.01 16.28 -20.34
C PHE A 29 12.36 16.91 -18.98
N LEU A 30 11.46 16.82 -18.00
CA LEU A 30 11.72 17.34 -16.66
C LEU A 30 12.90 16.63 -15.98
N HIS A 31 13.05 15.32 -16.15
CA HIS A 31 14.20 14.56 -15.60
C HIS A 31 15.51 14.92 -16.31
N ILE A 32 15.46 15.23 -17.61
CA ILE A 32 16.61 15.79 -18.35
C ILE A 32 17.01 17.14 -17.76
N LEU A 33 16.05 18.03 -17.51
CA LEU A 33 16.29 19.33 -16.88
C LEU A 33 16.86 19.19 -15.46
N HIS A 34 16.36 18.24 -14.66
CA HIS A 34 16.93 17.97 -13.33
C HIS A 34 18.37 17.45 -13.41
N ALA A 35 18.71 16.65 -14.42
CA ALA A 35 20.08 16.18 -14.63
C ALA A 35 21.02 17.32 -15.05
N THR A 36 20.56 18.28 -15.86
CA THR A 36 21.41 19.42 -16.24
C THR A 36 21.71 20.30 -15.02
N TRP A 37 20.70 20.58 -14.19
CA TRP A 37 20.82 21.44 -13.02
C TRP A 37 21.60 20.78 -11.86
N ILE A 38 21.40 19.49 -11.58
CA ILE A 38 22.00 18.81 -10.42
C ILE A 38 23.07 17.81 -10.88
N PRO A 39 24.34 18.24 -11.01
CA PRO A 39 25.39 17.41 -11.59
C PRO A 39 25.68 16.13 -10.80
N LEU A 40 25.53 16.18 -9.48
CA LEU A 40 25.85 15.08 -8.57
C LEU A 40 25.01 13.82 -8.83
N PHE A 41 23.75 13.98 -9.28
CA PHE A 41 22.80 12.88 -9.48
C PHE A 41 22.40 12.68 -10.95
N ARG A 42 23.16 13.27 -11.90
CA ARG A 42 22.91 13.22 -13.36
C ARG A 42 22.53 11.84 -13.86
N ALA A 43 23.38 10.86 -13.55
CA ALA A 43 23.20 9.50 -14.06
C ALA A 43 21.97 8.80 -13.44
N SER A 44 21.59 9.14 -12.20
CA SER A 44 20.35 8.64 -11.59
C SER A 44 19.11 9.22 -12.28
N PHE A 45 19.11 10.52 -12.59
CA PHE A 45 18.02 11.16 -13.32
C PHE A 45 17.93 10.66 -14.77
N MET A 46 19.06 10.41 -15.43
CA MET A 46 19.10 9.85 -16.78
C MET A 46 18.64 8.41 -16.84
N ASN A 47 18.98 7.60 -15.84
CA ASN A 47 18.44 6.25 -15.75
C ASN A 47 16.90 6.28 -15.60
N ILE A 48 16.35 7.17 -14.76
CA ILE A 48 14.88 7.31 -14.63
C ILE A 48 14.26 7.79 -15.95
N ALA A 49 14.89 8.75 -16.64
CA ALA A 49 14.43 9.24 -17.95
C ALA A 49 14.39 8.12 -19.00
N TRP A 50 15.44 7.32 -19.12
CA TRP A 50 15.48 6.14 -20.01
C TRP A 50 14.43 5.10 -19.66
N GLY A 51 14.14 4.93 -18.36
CA GLY A 51 13.09 4.04 -17.88
C GLY A 51 11.68 4.40 -18.32
N VAL A 52 11.44 5.67 -18.60
CA VAL A 52 10.16 6.15 -19.14
C VAL A 52 10.21 6.23 -20.67
N PHE A 53 11.34 6.65 -21.24
CA PHE A 53 11.50 6.79 -22.68
C PHE A 53 11.39 5.46 -23.44
N ILE A 54 12.02 4.38 -22.95
CA ILE A 54 11.99 3.07 -23.61
C ILE A 54 10.55 2.53 -23.74
N PRO A 55 9.74 2.49 -22.65
CA PRO A 55 8.32 2.17 -22.77
C PRO A 55 7.56 3.10 -23.72
N CYS A 56 7.86 4.41 -23.76
CA CYS A 56 7.19 5.34 -24.67
C CYS A 56 7.41 4.97 -26.15
N VAL A 57 8.60 4.48 -26.52
CA VAL A 57 8.85 3.98 -27.88
C VAL A 57 7.94 2.78 -28.18
N ILE A 58 7.76 1.86 -27.22
CA ILE A 58 6.87 0.71 -27.38
C ILE A 58 5.41 1.17 -27.50
N TRP A 59 4.99 2.17 -26.72
CA TRP A 59 3.66 2.78 -26.81
C TRP A 59 3.41 3.44 -28.18
N ILE A 60 4.42 4.09 -28.78
CA ILE A 60 4.33 4.65 -30.13
C ILE A 60 4.16 3.54 -31.17
N VAL A 61 4.95 2.46 -31.06
CA VAL A 61 4.83 1.31 -31.95
C VAL A 61 3.43 0.69 -31.83
N ALA A 62 2.86 0.62 -30.63
CA ALA A 62 1.54 0.06 -30.39
C ALA A 62 0.40 0.80 -31.14
N ILE A 63 0.58 2.07 -31.50
CA ILE A 63 -0.42 2.84 -32.28
C ILE A 63 -0.57 2.29 -33.70
N PHE A 64 0.52 1.80 -34.28
CA PHE A 64 0.55 1.30 -35.67
C PHE A 64 0.36 -0.21 -35.78
N VAL A 65 0.21 -0.89 -34.65
CA VAL A 65 0.08 -2.35 -34.57
C VAL A 65 -1.41 -2.75 -34.68
N PRO A 66 -1.75 -3.82 -35.42
CA PRO A 66 -3.14 -4.29 -35.51
C PRO A 66 -3.72 -4.69 -34.14
N SER A 67 -5.01 -4.42 -33.93
CA SER A 67 -5.78 -4.60 -32.67
C SER A 67 -5.41 -5.84 -31.83
N ASN A 68 -5.18 -6.98 -32.49
CA ASN A 68 -4.88 -8.27 -31.85
C ASN A 68 -3.59 -8.24 -31.01
N TRP A 69 -2.61 -7.44 -31.42
CA TRP A 69 -1.27 -7.37 -30.81
C TRP A 69 -1.09 -6.13 -29.93
N VAL A 70 -1.98 -5.15 -30.01
CA VAL A 70 -1.90 -3.91 -29.22
C VAL A 70 -1.92 -4.23 -27.73
N ASN A 71 -2.85 -5.07 -27.28
CA ASN A 71 -2.94 -5.48 -25.87
C ASN A 71 -1.62 -6.08 -25.34
N ILE A 72 -0.99 -6.95 -26.12
CA ILE A 72 0.28 -7.58 -25.75
C ILE A 72 1.40 -6.53 -25.67
N ALA A 73 1.48 -5.63 -26.65
CA ALA A 73 2.46 -4.54 -26.63
C ALA A 73 2.29 -3.60 -25.42
N MET A 74 1.04 -3.28 -25.05
CA MET A 74 0.73 -2.46 -23.87
C MET A 74 1.21 -3.13 -22.58
N TRP A 75 0.90 -4.42 -22.39
CA TRP A 75 1.35 -5.17 -21.21
C TRP A 75 2.87 -5.28 -21.13
N ILE A 76 3.55 -5.46 -22.26
CA ILE A 76 5.03 -5.47 -22.31
C ILE A 76 5.59 -4.10 -21.89
N ALA A 77 5.02 -3.00 -22.40
CA ALA A 77 5.47 -1.65 -22.05
C ALA A 77 5.30 -1.37 -20.55
N ILE A 78 4.15 -1.71 -19.98
CA ILE A 78 3.86 -1.59 -18.54
C ILE A 78 4.83 -2.44 -17.73
N ALA A 79 5.08 -3.69 -18.13
CA ALA A 79 5.99 -4.59 -17.42
C ALA A 79 7.42 -4.04 -17.41
N ILE A 80 7.93 -3.55 -18.55
CA ILE A 80 9.27 -2.95 -18.64
C ILE A 80 9.37 -1.73 -17.72
N GLU A 81 8.39 -0.85 -17.73
CA GLU A 81 8.38 0.34 -16.88
C GLU A 81 8.40 -0.02 -15.38
N MET A 82 7.54 -0.97 -14.98
CA MET A 82 7.47 -1.45 -13.60
C MET A 82 8.78 -2.12 -13.17
N LEU A 83 9.44 -2.86 -14.07
CA LEU A 83 10.69 -3.53 -13.79
C LEU A 83 11.89 -2.56 -13.78
N TRP A 84 11.90 -1.53 -14.62
CA TRP A 84 13.05 -0.65 -14.81
C TRP A 84 13.49 0.03 -13.52
N THR A 85 12.56 0.72 -12.85
CA THR A 85 12.85 1.45 -11.60
C THR A 85 13.21 0.53 -10.43
N LYS A 86 12.91 -0.76 -10.56
CA LYS A 86 12.94 -1.78 -9.52
C LYS A 86 14.15 -2.73 -9.65
N ILE A 87 14.60 -3.01 -10.87
CA ILE A 87 15.81 -3.79 -11.15
C ILE A 87 17.07 -2.98 -10.83
N MET A 88 17.05 -1.66 -11.00
CA MET A 88 18.24 -0.82 -10.84
C MET A 88 18.88 -0.85 -9.43
N PRO A 89 18.12 -0.84 -8.30
CA PRO A 89 18.66 -1.14 -6.96
C PRO A 89 19.20 -2.56 -6.79
N LEU A 90 18.58 -3.55 -7.46
CA LEU A 90 18.99 -4.94 -7.39
C LEU A 90 20.33 -5.16 -8.12
N TYR A 91 20.44 -4.60 -9.33
CA TYR A 91 21.63 -4.63 -10.16
C TYR A 91 22.85 -4.07 -9.43
N LEU A 92 22.75 -2.91 -8.79
CA LEU A 92 23.88 -2.34 -8.03
C LEU A 92 24.25 -3.18 -6.81
N ARG A 93 23.27 -3.76 -6.10
CA ARG A 93 23.57 -4.58 -4.92
C ARG A 93 24.33 -5.85 -5.30
N PHE A 94 23.97 -6.48 -6.41
CA PHE A 94 24.70 -7.63 -6.94
C PHE A 94 26.04 -7.22 -7.55
N GLY A 95 26.10 -6.11 -8.29
CA GLY A 95 27.34 -5.57 -8.86
C GLY A 95 28.38 -5.18 -7.81
N ARG A 96 27.95 -4.69 -6.63
CA ARG A 96 28.85 -4.40 -5.50
C ARG A 96 29.42 -5.66 -4.86
N LYS A 97 28.64 -6.75 -4.77
CA LYS A 97 29.13 -8.03 -4.22
C LYS A 97 30.31 -8.58 -5.04
N THR A 98 30.26 -8.44 -6.37
CA THR A 98 31.36 -8.83 -7.27
C THR A 98 32.61 -7.98 -7.04
N LYS A 99 32.49 -6.64 -6.98
CA LYS A 99 33.64 -5.75 -6.75
C LYS A 99 34.30 -5.92 -5.38
N THR A 100 33.53 -6.22 -4.32
CA THR A 100 34.11 -6.46 -2.99
C THR A 100 34.88 -7.79 -2.91
N GLN A 101 34.61 -8.77 -3.78
CA GLN A 101 35.46 -9.95 -3.90
C GLN A 101 36.80 -9.65 -4.58
N ASP A 102 36.81 -8.72 -5.54
CA ASP A 102 38.04 -8.32 -6.25
C ASP A 102 38.96 -7.42 -5.39
N GLU A 103 38.42 -6.69 -4.41
CA GLU A 103 39.17 -5.76 -3.55
C GLU A 103 39.84 -6.43 -2.32
N ILE A 104 39.54 -7.72 -2.05
CA ILE A 104 40.16 -8.47 -0.92
C ILE A 104 41.52 -9.10 -1.31
N VAL A 105 41.95 -8.97 -2.56
CA VAL A 105 43.32 -9.33 -2.99
C VAL A 105 44.15 -8.06 -3.16
N VAL A 106 44.57 -7.46 -2.04
CA VAL A 106 45.63 -6.43 -2.06
C VAL A 106 46.79 -6.92 -1.22
N ASP A 107 47.90 -7.14 -1.92
CA ASP A 107 49.22 -7.61 -1.49
C ASP A 107 49.65 -7.13 -0.10
N THR A 108 50.03 -8.08 0.76
CA THR A 108 50.79 -7.86 1.99
C THR A 108 52.31 -7.87 1.77
N THR A 109 52.81 -7.46 0.60
CA THR A 109 54.25 -7.44 0.33
C THR A 109 54.71 -6.18 -0.40
N ARG A 110 55.75 -5.54 0.19
CA ARG A 110 56.42 -4.26 -0.15
C ARG A 110 55.68 -3.04 0.42
N GLU A 111 56.23 -2.32 1.38
CA GLU A 111 57.56 -1.70 1.31
C GLU A 111 58.12 -1.42 2.72
N ASN A 112 59.19 -2.13 3.08
CA ASN A 112 60.12 -1.76 4.14
C ASN A 112 61.42 -1.29 3.46
N THR A 113 61.81 -0.03 3.57
CA THR A 113 63.22 0.36 3.82
C THR A 113 63.33 1.82 4.31
N PRO A 114 64.32 2.17 5.16
CA PRO A 114 64.40 3.41 5.92
C PRO A 114 65.38 4.43 5.32
N ALA A 115 65.23 5.71 5.67
CA ALA A 115 66.27 6.72 5.42
C ALA A 115 66.46 7.59 6.67
N ASN A 116 67.63 7.42 7.28
CA ASN A 116 68.23 8.33 8.25
C ASN A 116 68.56 9.67 7.58
N ASP A 117 68.37 10.78 8.29
CA ASP A 117 69.20 11.96 8.07
C ASP A 117 69.48 12.66 9.42
N PRO A 118 70.76 12.82 9.82
CA PRO A 118 71.17 13.52 11.04
C PRO A 118 71.71 14.92 10.72
N SER A 119 71.06 15.98 11.23
CA SER A 119 71.75 17.26 11.47
C SER A 119 70.92 18.19 12.37
N SER A 120 71.29 18.23 13.65
CA SER A 120 71.18 19.41 14.54
C SER A 120 72.30 20.42 14.18
N PRO A 121 72.31 21.71 14.61
CA PRO A 121 72.12 22.10 16.02
C PRO A 121 71.57 23.51 16.36
N THR A 122 71.32 23.69 17.66
CA THR A 122 71.50 24.91 18.51
C THR A 122 70.29 25.82 18.85
N SER A 123 69.91 25.79 20.13
CA SER A 123 69.12 26.75 20.96
C SER A 123 69.98 27.99 21.34
N PRO A 124 69.63 28.95 22.27
CA PRO A 124 68.42 29.23 23.10
C PRO A 124 67.96 30.73 23.01
N THR A 125 66.94 31.33 23.68
CA THR A 125 66.83 31.74 25.11
C THR A 125 65.61 32.70 25.32
N THR A 126 64.83 32.56 26.42
CA THR A 126 64.15 33.58 27.33
C THR A 126 63.32 34.77 26.76
N SER A 127 62.26 35.36 27.36
CA SER A 127 61.53 35.30 28.66
C SER A 127 60.32 36.27 28.64
N SER A 128 59.42 36.14 29.64
CA SER A 128 58.48 37.13 30.25
C SER A 128 56.98 37.19 29.84
N SER A 129 56.15 36.77 30.79
CA SER A 129 54.72 37.05 31.07
C SER A 129 54.52 38.48 31.68
N PRO A 130 53.33 38.97 32.14
CA PRO A 130 51.99 38.34 32.29
C PRO A 130 50.75 39.22 31.92
N THR A 131 49.53 38.63 32.06
CA THR A 131 48.24 39.21 32.57
C THR A 131 47.01 38.89 31.68
N SER A 132 46.11 38.07 32.24
CA SER A 132 44.74 37.71 31.79
C SER A 132 43.68 38.68 32.38
N PRO A 133 42.34 38.57 32.17
CA PRO A 133 41.53 37.61 31.38
C PRO A 133 40.38 38.24 30.53
N ILE A 134 39.69 37.44 29.68
CA ILE A 134 38.22 37.37 29.45
C ILE A 134 37.92 36.75 28.06
N SER A 135 37.09 35.69 28.10
CA SER A 135 36.53 34.78 27.08
C SER A 135 35.55 35.47 26.08
N PRO A 136 35.07 34.85 24.96
CA PRO A 136 34.81 33.41 24.80
C PRO A 136 35.10 32.75 23.43
N SER A 137 35.16 31.42 23.53
CA SER A 137 35.01 30.37 22.53
C SER A 137 34.42 30.75 21.16
N SER A 138 35.17 30.45 20.09
CA SER A 138 34.60 29.69 18.97
C SER A 138 35.71 28.88 18.29
N THR A 139 35.80 27.61 18.67
CA THR A 139 36.49 26.60 17.86
C THR A 139 35.70 26.47 16.56
N ILE A 140 36.06 27.25 15.55
CA ILE A 140 35.68 26.97 14.18
C ILE A 140 36.41 25.68 13.82
N THR A 141 35.74 24.55 14.07
CA THR A 141 36.08 23.28 13.48
C THR A 141 35.98 23.48 11.97
N SER A 142 37.12 23.72 11.33
CA SER A 142 37.30 23.56 9.89
C SER A 142 37.01 22.10 9.55
N ARG A 143 35.73 21.77 9.45
CA ARG A 143 35.25 20.48 8.98
C ARG A 143 35.52 20.51 7.48
N ALA A 144 36.68 20.00 7.08
CA ALA A 144 36.97 19.76 5.68
C ALA A 144 35.75 19.05 5.06
N PRO A 145 35.24 19.52 3.91
CA PRO A 145 34.08 18.90 3.29
C PRO A 145 34.35 17.41 3.14
N HIS A 146 33.36 16.59 3.49
CA HIS A 146 33.43 15.13 3.38
C HIS A 146 34.03 14.75 2.02
N LYS A 147 34.81 13.66 1.93
CA LYS A 147 35.52 13.26 0.69
C LYS A 147 34.62 13.23 -0.57
N ALA A 148 33.31 13.03 -0.37
CA ALA A 148 32.26 13.04 -1.40
C ALA A 148 31.81 14.45 -1.89
N MET A 149 32.20 15.51 -1.20
CA MET A 149 31.83 16.91 -1.46
C MET A 149 33.01 17.73 -2.00
N ARG A 150 34.16 17.08 -2.22
CA ARG A 150 35.33 17.67 -2.87
C ARG A 150 35.11 17.62 -4.38
N THR A 151 34.41 18.63 -4.92
CA THR A 151 34.17 18.74 -6.36
C THR A 151 35.50 19.05 -7.06
N ARG A 152 36.00 18.13 -7.90
CA ARG A 152 37.06 18.47 -8.85
C ARG A 152 36.41 19.31 -9.94
N GLY A 153 36.88 20.54 -10.17
CA GLY A 153 36.25 21.57 -11.01
C GLY A 153 35.90 21.22 -12.46
N THR A 154 36.10 19.98 -12.91
CA THR A 154 35.71 19.44 -14.23
C THR A 154 34.39 18.66 -14.21
N GLU A 155 33.80 18.38 -13.05
CA GLU A 155 32.56 17.56 -12.91
C GLU A 155 31.29 18.26 -13.41
N TYR A 156 31.33 19.58 -13.62
CA TYR A 156 30.17 20.37 -14.04
C TYR A 156 29.91 20.36 -15.54
N GLN A 157 30.93 20.07 -16.36
CA GLN A 157 30.79 20.01 -17.82
C GLN A 157 30.01 18.76 -18.23
N TRP A 158 28.84 18.96 -18.86
CA TRP A 158 28.02 17.87 -19.35
C TRP A 158 28.67 17.27 -20.59
N LYS A 159 29.12 16.01 -20.51
CA LYS A 159 29.62 15.30 -21.68
C LYS A 159 28.43 14.66 -22.38
N TRP A 160 28.37 14.76 -23.71
CA TRP A 160 27.35 14.09 -24.53
C TRP A 160 27.25 12.58 -24.25
N LYS A 161 28.36 11.96 -23.86
CA LYS A 161 28.42 10.54 -23.47
C LYS A 161 27.60 10.24 -22.22
N ASP A 162 27.43 11.22 -21.32
CA ASP A 162 26.71 11.07 -20.05
C ASP A 162 25.19 10.95 -20.25
N LEU A 163 24.67 11.41 -21.40
CA LEU A 163 23.27 11.27 -21.80
C LEU A 163 22.89 9.80 -22.10
N PHE A 164 23.88 9.01 -22.54
CA PHE A 164 23.71 7.61 -22.93
C PHE A 164 24.12 6.63 -21.81
N ILE A 165 24.47 7.13 -20.62
CA ILE A 165 24.83 6.28 -19.49
C ILE A 165 23.56 5.66 -18.89
N ILE A 166 23.41 4.35 -19.09
CA ILE A 166 22.28 3.58 -18.56
C ILE A 166 22.67 2.85 -17.25
N PHE A 167 23.88 2.26 -17.18
CA PHE A 167 24.28 1.34 -16.10
C PHE A 167 25.65 1.67 -15.47
N ASP A 168 25.89 2.92 -15.08
CA ASP A 168 27.11 3.23 -14.30
C ASP A 168 26.95 2.85 -12.82
N THR A 169 28.01 2.26 -12.24
CA THR A 169 28.04 1.70 -10.90
C THR A 169 28.60 2.66 -9.84
N ASN A 170 29.28 3.74 -10.24
CA ASN A 170 29.85 4.75 -9.33
C ASN A 170 28.88 5.92 -8.99
N GLN A 171 27.57 5.69 -9.12
CA GLN A 171 26.56 6.74 -9.07
C GLN A 171 26.12 7.08 -7.64
N TYR A 172 26.09 8.39 -7.33
CA TYR A 172 25.32 8.90 -6.21
C TYR A 172 23.82 8.76 -6.51
N ARG A 173 23.04 8.40 -5.49
CA ARG A 173 21.57 8.30 -5.59
C ARG A 173 20.90 9.25 -4.61
N PRO A 174 19.78 9.88 -5.01
CA PRO A 174 19.00 10.66 -4.05
C PRO A 174 18.48 9.73 -2.96
N ALA A 175 18.61 10.16 -1.70
CA ALA A 175 18.08 9.42 -0.57
C ALA A 175 16.54 9.45 -0.65
N LEU A 176 15.92 8.28 -0.64
CA LEU A 176 14.47 8.16 -0.62
C LEU A 176 13.97 8.32 0.82
N ASN A 177 13.15 9.33 1.08
CA ASN A 177 12.43 9.42 2.34
C ASN A 177 11.36 8.33 2.38
N ILE A 178 11.60 7.31 3.21
CA ILE A 178 10.78 6.10 3.29
C ILE A 178 9.36 6.41 3.76
N GLU A 179 9.22 7.30 4.74
CA GLU A 179 7.92 7.65 5.34
C GLU A 179 7.04 8.34 4.31
N HIS A 180 7.62 9.31 3.61
CA HIS A 180 6.93 10.04 2.57
C HIS A 180 6.61 9.16 1.35
N TYR A 181 7.49 8.21 1.01
CA TYR A 181 7.20 7.25 -0.06
C TYR A 181 6.02 6.33 0.27
N SER A 182 5.95 5.81 1.52
CA SER A 182 4.80 5.02 1.96
C SER A 182 3.51 5.83 2.01
N GLU A 183 3.58 7.08 2.47
CA GLU A 183 2.43 8.00 2.53
C GLU A 183 1.85 8.26 1.14
N ARG A 184 2.70 8.53 0.13
CA ARG A 184 2.26 8.73 -1.26
C ARG A 184 1.56 7.50 -1.85
N LEU A 185 2.06 6.30 -1.55
CA LEU A 185 1.43 5.06 -2.00
C LEU A 185 0.06 4.86 -1.33
N GLY A 186 -0.06 5.21 -0.04
CA GLY A 186 -1.33 5.20 0.68
C GLY A 186 -2.34 6.21 0.15
N LEU A 187 -1.89 7.43 -0.16
CA LEU A 187 -2.71 8.48 -0.78
C LEU A 187 -3.25 8.04 -2.15
N PHE A 188 -2.40 7.41 -2.97
CA PHE A 188 -2.84 6.91 -4.27
C PHE A 188 -3.87 5.78 -4.13
N ALA A 189 -3.74 4.90 -3.13
CA ALA A 189 -4.74 3.87 -2.84
C ALA A 189 -6.08 4.46 -2.36
N ILE A 190 -6.08 5.56 -1.60
CA ILE A 190 -7.31 6.30 -1.26
C ILE A 190 -7.99 6.82 -2.53
N ILE A 191 -7.21 7.42 -3.43
CA ILE A 191 -7.76 7.94 -4.70
C ILE A 191 -8.37 6.80 -5.53
N ALA A 192 -7.68 5.67 -5.63
CA ALA A 192 -8.19 4.48 -6.32
C ALA A 192 -9.48 3.94 -5.68
N LEU A 193 -9.56 3.90 -4.35
CA LEU A 193 -10.80 3.56 -3.62
C LEU A 193 -11.93 4.57 -3.84
N GLY A 194 -11.59 5.84 -4.10
CA GLY A 194 -12.55 6.90 -4.42
C GLY A 194 -13.40 6.57 -5.64
N GLU A 195 -12.85 5.86 -6.63
CA GLU A 195 -13.61 5.35 -7.78
C GLU A 195 -14.74 4.41 -7.34
N GLY A 196 -14.54 3.60 -6.29
CA GLY A 196 -15.59 2.76 -5.71
C GLY A 196 -16.69 3.55 -5.01
N VAL A 197 -16.38 4.74 -4.47
CA VAL A 197 -17.39 5.65 -3.89
C VAL A 197 -18.19 6.32 -5.01
N LEU A 198 -17.52 6.75 -6.08
CA LEU A 198 -18.15 7.33 -7.26
C LEU A 198 -19.04 6.32 -7.99
N GLY A 199 -18.59 5.06 -8.12
CA GLY A 199 -19.36 4.00 -8.77
C GLY A 199 -20.72 3.73 -8.12
N VAL A 200 -20.85 3.98 -6.81
CA VAL A 200 -22.12 3.80 -6.09
C VAL A 200 -23.16 4.87 -6.45
N LEU A 201 -22.73 6.02 -6.98
CA LEU A 201 -23.64 7.10 -7.33
C LEU A 201 -24.52 6.68 -8.52
N TYR A 202 -25.83 6.73 -8.30
CA TYR A 202 -26.82 6.41 -9.32
C TYR A 202 -28.03 7.34 -9.17
N THR A 203 -28.77 7.50 -10.25
CA THR A 203 -30.02 8.27 -10.28
C THR A 203 -31.19 7.31 -10.34
N SER A 204 -32.05 7.31 -9.33
CA SER A 204 -33.32 6.56 -9.35
C SER A 204 -34.49 7.49 -9.62
N TYR A 205 -35.43 7.02 -10.45
CA TYR A 205 -36.76 7.64 -10.62
C TYR A 205 -37.81 7.02 -9.70
N ASN A 206 -37.44 5.98 -8.92
CA ASN A 206 -38.36 5.36 -7.99
C ASN A 206 -38.46 6.19 -6.70
N PRO A 207 -39.67 6.64 -6.30
CA PRO A 207 -39.85 7.31 -5.01
C PRO A 207 -39.69 6.37 -3.80
N GLN A 208 -39.72 5.05 -3.99
CA GLN A 208 -39.56 4.05 -2.93
C GLN A 208 -38.16 3.42 -2.93
N PRO A 209 -37.68 2.91 -1.78
CA PRO A 209 -36.40 2.22 -1.71
C PRO A 209 -36.44 0.96 -2.58
N ASP A 210 -35.49 0.86 -3.52
CA ASP A 210 -35.40 -0.22 -4.50
C ASP A 210 -34.15 -1.08 -4.30
N GLY A 211 -34.05 -2.17 -5.09
CA GLY A 211 -32.88 -3.03 -5.09
C GLY A 211 -31.60 -2.31 -5.54
N GLN A 212 -31.71 -1.26 -6.37
CA GLN A 212 -30.57 -0.42 -6.78
C GLN A 212 -30.01 0.37 -5.59
N LEU A 213 -30.88 0.94 -4.75
CA LEU A 213 -30.47 1.60 -3.50
C LEU A 213 -29.78 0.62 -2.57
N GLY A 214 -30.32 -0.60 -2.47
CA GLY A 214 -29.69 -1.69 -1.72
C GLY A 214 -28.27 -1.99 -2.20
N LYS A 215 -28.08 -2.18 -3.52
CA LYS A 215 -26.75 -2.39 -4.13
C LYS A 215 -25.83 -1.21 -3.89
N ALA A 216 -26.33 0.02 -3.99
CA ALA A 216 -25.56 1.24 -3.76
C ALA A 216 -25.03 1.30 -2.32
N ILE A 217 -25.91 1.14 -1.32
CA ILE A 217 -25.55 1.14 0.10
C ILE A 217 -24.54 0.03 0.41
N LEU A 218 -24.78 -1.19 -0.08
CA LEU A 218 -23.89 -2.32 0.13
C LEU A 218 -22.54 -2.14 -0.58
N GLY A 219 -22.54 -1.55 -1.78
CA GLY A 219 -21.34 -1.18 -2.52
C GLY A 219 -20.48 -0.16 -1.77
N LEU A 220 -21.11 0.88 -1.20
CA LEU A 220 -20.42 1.88 -0.38
C LEU A 220 -19.80 1.22 0.85
N LEU A 221 -20.54 0.30 1.47
CA LEU A 221 -20.06 -0.46 2.62
C LEU A 221 -18.82 -1.29 2.26
N ILE A 222 -18.81 -1.98 1.11
CA ILE A 222 -17.63 -2.72 0.63
C ILE A 222 -16.45 -1.78 0.42
N THR A 223 -16.63 -0.64 -0.25
CA THR A 223 -15.57 0.33 -0.50
C THR A 223 -14.97 0.87 0.81
N TYR A 224 -15.82 1.22 1.77
CA TYR A 224 -15.37 1.64 3.11
C TYR A 224 -14.65 0.51 3.84
N ASN A 225 -15.12 -0.73 3.69
CA ASN A 225 -14.49 -1.89 4.29
C ASN A 225 -13.09 -2.14 3.72
N LEU A 226 -12.91 -2.04 2.41
CA LEU A 226 -11.60 -2.15 1.76
C LEU A 226 -10.65 -1.03 2.21
N HIS A 227 -11.15 0.20 2.38
CA HIS A 227 -10.39 1.31 2.95
C HIS A 227 -9.87 0.98 4.35
N TRP A 228 -10.74 0.46 5.22
CA TRP A 228 -10.38 0.07 6.59
C TRP A 228 -9.30 -1.03 6.63
N ILE A 229 -9.48 -2.07 5.82
CA ILE A 229 -8.53 -3.21 5.71
C ILE A 229 -7.16 -2.74 5.21
N TYR A 230 -7.14 -1.80 4.26
CA TYR A 230 -5.90 -1.27 3.69
C TYR A 230 -5.09 -0.44 4.70
N PHE A 231 -5.73 0.51 5.40
CA PHE A 231 -5.03 1.41 6.34
C PHE A 231 -4.64 0.75 7.65
N ILE A 232 -5.33 -0.32 8.02
CA ILE A 232 -4.87 -1.16 9.12
C ILE A 232 -3.74 -2.03 8.60
N VAL A 233 -2.54 -1.43 8.61
CA VAL A 233 -1.28 -2.08 8.22
C VAL A 233 -1.01 -3.25 9.17
N ASP A 234 -1.52 -4.41 8.76
CA ASP A 234 -1.24 -5.79 9.18
C ASP A 234 -1.31 -6.14 10.65
N GLY A 235 -2.13 -5.38 11.37
CA GLY A 235 -2.77 -5.79 12.61
C GLY A 235 -1.83 -6.09 13.78
N SER A 236 -0.53 -5.82 13.66
CA SER A 236 0.36 -5.68 14.81
C SER A 236 0.35 -4.24 15.31
N LYS A 237 0.39 -4.04 16.62
CA LYS A 237 0.43 -2.68 17.18
C LYS A 237 1.74 -1.99 16.87
N GLN A 238 2.83 -2.75 16.90
CA GLN A 238 4.14 -2.31 16.46
C GLN A 238 4.58 -3.14 15.26
N PHE A 239 4.99 -2.47 14.19
CA PHE A 239 5.49 -3.14 13.00
C PHE A 239 6.69 -2.41 12.42
N GLN A 240 7.58 -3.19 11.83
CA GLN A 240 8.65 -2.68 10.99
C GLN A 240 8.15 -2.62 9.55
N HIS A 241 8.16 -1.42 8.96
CA HIS A 241 7.71 -1.20 7.59
C HIS A 241 8.50 -2.05 6.59
N ALA A 242 7.84 -2.61 5.56
CA ALA A 242 8.46 -3.48 4.55
C ALA A 242 9.68 -2.82 3.86
N LEU A 243 9.57 -1.52 3.53
CA LEU A 243 10.64 -0.65 3.02
C LEU A 243 11.89 -0.57 3.91
N ARG A 244 11.77 -0.70 5.24
CA ARG A 244 12.89 -0.60 6.19
C ARG A 244 13.56 -1.95 6.49
N ARG A 245 12.89 -3.06 6.17
CA ARG A 245 13.34 -4.41 6.54
C ARG A 245 14.42 -4.94 5.59
N HIS A 246 14.12 -4.98 4.30
CA HIS A 246 15.00 -5.53 3.28
C HIS A 246 14.71 -4.90 1.91
N VAL A 247 15.72 -4.84 1.04
CA VAL A 247 15.57 -4.29 -0.32
C VAL A 247 14.50 -5.06 -1.11
N ILE A 248 14.47 -6.39 -0.98
CA ILE A 248 13.48 -7.23 -1.67
C ILE A 248 12.07 -6.99 -1.11
N THR A 249 11.91 -6.84 0.21
CA THR A 249 10.59 -6.57 0.79
C THR A 249 10.09 -5.18 0.43
N GLY A 250 10.97 -4.18 0.37
CA GLY A 250 10.63 -2.85 -0.14
C GLY A 250 10.30 -2.85 -1.64
N LEU A 251 10.99 -3.67 -2.42
CA LEU A 251 10.73 -3.89 -3.84
C LEU A 251 9.34 -4.48 -4.06
N LEU A 252 9.06 -5.61 -3.40
CA LEU A 252 7.78 -6.31 -3.47
C LEU A 252 6.65 -5.44 -2.93
N PHE A 253 6.90 -4.63 -1.90
CA PHE A 253 5.91 -3.67 -1.38
C PHE A 253 5.52 -2.67 -2.47
N GLY A 254 6.49 -2.05 -3.14
CA GLY A 254 6.21 -1.15 -4.27
C GLY A 254 5.53 -1.87 -5.44
N MET A 255 5.97 -3.08 -5.79
CA MET A 255 5.40 -3.86 -6.89
C MET A 255 3.96 -4.32 -6.63
N THR A 256 3.61 -4.66 -5.39
CA THR A 256 2.27 -5.12 -5.02
C THR A 256 1.25 -3.99 -5.04
N HIS A 257 1.67 -2.74 -4.81
CA HIS A 257 0.75 -1.60 -4.87
C HIS A 257 0.25 -1.34 -6.29
N PHE A 258 1.02 -1.65 -7.34
CA PHE A 258 0.56 -1.45 -8.71
C PHE A 258 -0.69 -2.29 -9.07
N PRO A 259 -0.68 -3.63 -8.97
CA PRO A 259 -1.86 -4.45 -9.22
C PRO A 259 -2.97 -4.19 -8.19
N LEU A 260 -2.63 -3.81 -6.95
CA LEU A 260 -3.64 -3.38 -5.96
C LEU A 260 -4.45 -2.19 -6.48
N ASN A 261 -3.79 -1.11 -6.88
CA ASN A 261 -4.48 0.10 -7.33
C ASN A 261 -5.26 -0.13 -8.62
N MET A 262 -4.70 -0.89 -9.57
CA MET A 262 -5.39 -1.27 -10.79
C MET A 262 -6.67 -2.07 -10.49
N ALA A 263 -6.59 -3.01 -9.54
CA ALA A 263 -7.74 -3.79 -9.11
C ALA A 263 -8.78 -2.94 -8.37
N LEU A 264 -8.37 -1.99 -7.53
CA LEU A 264 -9.29 -1.09 -6.82
C LEU A 264 -10.07 -0.17 -7.78
N VAL A 265 -9.39 0.39 -8.78
CA VAL A 265 -10.05 1.21 -9.82
C VAL A 265 -11.02 0.37 -10.64
N ALA A 266 -10.59 -0.81 -11.11
CA ALA A 266 -11.44 -1.70 -11.89
C ALA A 266 -12.63 -2.26 -11.07
N PHE A 267 -12.44 -2.48 -9.77
CA PHE A 267 -13.51 -2.82 -8.83
C PHE A 267 -14.54 -1.69 -8.74
N GLY A 268 -14.10 -0.43 -8.59
CA GLY A 268 -15.01 0.72 -8.53
C GLY A 268 -15.82 0.91 -9.81
N ALA A 269 -15.16 0.81 -10.97
CA ALA A 269 -15.81 0.92 -12.28
C ALA A 269 -16.83 -0.21 -12.52
N SER A 270 -16.48 -1.46 -12.16
CA SER A 270 -17.41 -2.60 -12.30
C SER A 270 -18.56 -2.55 -11.29
N LEU A 271 -18.31 -2.08 -10.06
CA LEU A 271 -19.34 -1.85 -9.05
C LEU A 271 -20.40 -0.86 -9.55
N GLY A 272 -19.99 0.22 -10.22
CA GLY A 272 -20.96 1.19 -10.75
C GLY A 272 -21.86 0.64 -11.85
N LYS A 273 -21.34 -0.25 -12.70
CA LYS A 273 -22.19 -0.97 -13.65
C LYS A 273 -23.13 -1.96 -12.95
N ILE A 274 -22.66 -2.63 -11.91
CA ILE A 274 -23.49 -3.56 -11.13
C ILE A 274 -24.65 -2.85 -10.39
N VAL A 275 -24.41 -1.66 -9.82
CA VAL A 275 -25.45 -0.88 -9.13
C VAL A 275 -26.57 -0.47 -10.10
N GLN A 276 -26.22 -0.16 -11.35
CA GLN A 276 -27.17 0.24 -12.39
C GLN A 276 -28.02 -0.93 -12.91
N LEU A 277 -27.61 -2.19 -12.71
CA LEU A 277 -28.38 -3.35 -13.16
C LEU A 277 -29.74 -3.42 -12.44
N ARG A 278 -30.77 -3.77 -13.22
CA ARG A 278 -32.18 -3.84 -12.79
C ARG A 278 -32.71 -5.26 -12.60
N ASP A 279 -31.83 -6.21 -12.33
CA ASP A 279 -32.13 -7.58 -11.94
C ASP A 279 -32.54 -7.62 -10.45
N PHE A 280 -33.72 -7.15 -10.07
CA PHE A 280 -34.22 -7.35 -8.70
C PHE A 280 -35.74 -7.51 -8.67
N PRO A 281 -36.31 -8.15 -7.64
CA PRO A 281 -37.75 -8.34 -7.54
C PRO A 281 -38.47 -6.99 -7.58
N GLY A 282 -39.46 -6.84 -8.48
CA GLY A 282 -40.21 -5.59 -8.64
C GLY A 282 -39.58 -4.57 -9.60
N ALA A 283 -38.48 -4.88 -10.29
CA ALA A 283 -37.87 -3.96 -11.25
C ALA A 283 -38.74 -3.64 -12.48
N HIS A 284 -39.70 -4.52 -12.83
CA HIS A 284 -40.60 -4.34 -13.98
C HIS A 284 -41.62 -3.21 -13.82
N SER A 285 -41.92 -2.78 -12.59
CA SER A 285 -42.92 -1.72 -12.34
C SER A 285 -42.35 -0.29 -12.38
N ILE A 286 -41.03 -0.15 -12.49
CA ILE A 286 -40.35 1.16 -12.49
C ILE A 286 -40.26 1.66 -13.94
N PRO A 287 -40.79 2.84 -14.27
CA PRO A 287 -40.74 3.37 -15.64
C PRO A 287 -39.29 3.56 -16.11
N THR A 288 -39.02 3.22 -17.37
CA THR A 288 -37.75 3.50 -18.06
C THR A 288 -37.93 4.73 -18.93
N ASN A 289 -37.10 5.74 -18.74
CA ASN A 289 -36.94 6.77 -19.76
C ASN A 289 -36.17 6.13 -20.92
N GLU A 290 -36.87 5.71 -21.98
CA GLU A 290 -36.25 5.53 -23.30
C GLU A 290 -35.83 6.91 -23.81
N VAL A 291 -34.71 7.41 -23.29
CA VAL A 291 -34.03 8.60 -23.80
C VAL A 291 -32.64 8.17 -24.23
N GLY A 292 -32.54 7.75 -25.50
CA GLY A 292 -31.36 8.01 -26.33
C GLY A 292 -30.01 7.43 -25.91
N SER A 293 -29.94 6.22 -25.35
CA SER A 293 -28.66 5.48 -25.19
C SER A 293 -28.32 4.56 -26.39
N HIS A 294 -28.92 4.81 -27.56
CA HIS A 294 -28.51 4.24 -28.86
C HIS A 294 -27.17 4.76 -29.39
N ALA A 295 -26.24 5.21 -28.54
CA ALA A 295 -24.95 5.76 -28.98
C ALA A 295 -23.71 4.95 -28.56
N LEU A 296 -23.82 3.87 -27.77
CA LEU A 296 -22.64 3.04 -27.42
C LEU A 296 -22.84 1.52 -27.46
N VAL A 297 -23.99 1.03 -27.91
CA VAL A 297 -24.18 -0.40 -28.21
C VAL A 297 -24.86 -0.51 -29.57
N ALA A 298 -24.04 -0.61 -30.61
CA ALA A 298 -24.51 -1.17 -31.88
C ALA A 298 -24.56 -2.69 -31.70
N GLU A 299 -25.75 -3.29 -31.62
CA GLU A 299 -26.18 -4.28 -32.63
C GLU A 299 -27.64 -4.75 -32.48
N SER A 300 -28.25 -4.89 -33.66
CA SER A 300 -29.33 -5.80 -34.06
C SER A 300 -30.70 -5.73 -33.37
N ASN A 301 -31.57 -4.90 -33.92
CA ASN A 301 -33.00 -5.19 -33.97
C ASN A 301 -33.27 -6.38 -34.92
N SER A 302 -33.93 -7.42 -34.42
CA SER A 302 -34.79 -8.31 -35.22
C SER A 302 -36.05 -8.64 -34.42
N PRO A 303 -37.25 -8.58 -35.04
CA PRO A 303 -38.51 -8.75 -34.34
C PRO A 303 -38.89 -10.22 -34.24
N SER A 304 -39.21 -10.70 -33.03
CA SER A 304 -39.85 -12.01 -32.87
C SER A 304 -40.83 -11.99 -31.71
N GLU A 305 -42.08 -11.74 -32.09
CA GLU A 305 -43.25 -12.56 -31.79
C GLU A 305 -43.40 -13.10 -30.35
N SER A 306 -44.39 -12.54 -29.67
CA SER A 306 -44.92 -12.98 -28.39
C SER A 306 -45.54 -14.37 -28.47
N THR A 307 -45.01 -15.32 -27.69
CA THR A 307 -45.74 -16.52 -27.26
C THR A 307 -45.69 -16.58 -25.73
N PRO A 308 -46.83 -16.54 -25.02
CA PRO A 308 -46.85 -16.64 -23.57
C PRO A 308 -46.70 -18.11 -23.18
N THR A 309 -45.50 -18.51 -22.76
CA THR A 309 -45.26 -19.87 -22.28
C THR A 309 -44.86 -19.81 -20.82
N GLU A 310 -45.78 -20.30 -20.00
CA GLU A 310 -45.67 -20.94 -18.68
C GLU A 310 -44.63 -20.42 -17.67
N VAL A 311 -45.19 -19.98 -16.53
CA VAL A 311 -44.51 -19.53 -15.32
C VAL A 311 -43.87 -20.72 -14.61
N ASP A 312 -42.59 -20.95 -14.86
CA ASP A 312 -41.74 -21.74 -13.96
C ASP A 312 -41.14 -20.84 -12.87
N SER A 313 -41.62 -21.05 -11.66
CA SER A 313 -41.30 -20.30 -10.44
C SER A 313 -39.99 -20.77 -9.79
N HIS A 314 -38.89 -20.74 -10.54
CA HIS A 314 -37.55 -21.02 -10.02
C HIS A 314 -36.57 -19.85 -10.29
N ASN A 315 -36.58 -18.89 -9.35
CA ASN A 315 -35.50 -18.01 -8.85
C ASN A 315 -34.33 -17.44 -9.68
N ASP A 316 -34.14 -17.72 -10.97
CA ASP A 316 -32.87 -17.38 -11.63
C ASP A 316 -33.01 -16.21 -12.61
N SER A 317 -33.17 -15.01 -12.06
CA SER A 317 -33.00 -13.70 -12.73
C SER A 317 -31.55 -13.39 -13.18
N TYR A 318 -30.77 -14.42 -13.50
CA TYR A 318 -29.40 -14.29 -13.99
C TYR A 318 -29.39 -14.13 -15.51
N ASP A 319 -28.85 -13.00 -15.98
CA ASP A 319 -28.64 -12.76 -17.41
C ASP A 319 -27.20 -13.15 -17.81
N PRO A 320 -27.01 -14.17 -18.67
CA PRO A 320 -25.70 -14.60 -19.15
C PRO A 320 -24.88 -13.49 -19.82
N HIS A 321 -25.51 -12.46 -20.40
CA HIS A 321 -24.80 -11.34 -21.02
C HIS A 321 -23.99 -10.53 -20.01
N ASN A 322 -24.40 -10.52 -18.74
CA ASN A 322 -23.69 -9.82 -17.66
C ASN A 322 -22.57 -10.65 -17.02
N ALA A 323 -22.34 -11.89 -17.47
CA ALA A 323 -21.31 -12.77 -16.92
C ALA A 323 -19.90 -12.14 -16.89
N PRO A 324 -19.40 -11.48 -17.97
CA PRO A 324 -18.08 -10.85 -17.95
C PRO A 324 -17.96 -9.75 -16.88
N LEU A 325 -19.04 -9.01 -16.64
CA LEU A 325 -19.08 -7.95 -15.64
C LEU A 325 -18.99 -8.54 -14.22
N PHE A 326 -19.70 -9.63 -13.93
CA PHE A 326 -19.63 -10.30 -12.64
C PHE A 326 -18.24 -10.88 -12.37
N TRP A 327 -17.61 -11.47 -13.38
CA TRP A 327 -16.22 -11.93 -13.28
C TRP A 327 -15.25 -10.78 -13.03
N LEU A 328 -15.41 -9.65 -13.73
CA LEU A 328 -14.57 -8.47 -13.53
C LEU A 328 -14.70 -7.94 -12.10
N TYR A 329 -15.92 -7.81 -11.59
CA TYR A 329 -16.18 -7.36 -10.22
C TYR A 329 -15.57 -8.29 -9.16
N SER A 330 -15.82 -9.60 -9.29
CA SER A 330 -15.33 -10.59 -8.32
C SER A 330 -13.82 -10.75 -8.38
N ALA A 331 -13.22 -10.76 -9.58
CA ALA A 331 -11.78 -10.90 -9.74
C ALA A 331 -11.03 -9.68 -9.21
N THR A 332 -11.51 -8.46 -9.48
CA THR A 332 -10.87 -7.23 -9.01
C THR A 332 -10.99 -7.08 -7.49
N LEU A 333 -12.11 -7.45 -6.90
CA LEU A 333 -12.27 -7.54 -5.44
C LEU A 333 -11.29 -8.56 -4.83
N ALA A 334 -11.19 -9.75 -5.41
CA ALA A 334 -10.29 -10.81 -4.92
C ALA A 334 -8.82 -10.42 -5.04
N ILE A 335 -8.39 -9.87 -6.18
CA ILE A 335 -7.02 -9.37 -6.39
C ILE A 335 -6.68 -8.28 -5.38
N SER A 336 -7.62 -7.39 -5.08
CA SER A 336 -7.43 -6.34 -4.06
C SER A 336 -7.17 -6.95 -2.68
N LEU A 337 -7.97 -7.95 -2.27
CA LEU A 337 -7.78 -8.67 -1.01
C LEU A 337 -6.46 -9.45 -0.96
N TYR A 338 -6.07 -10.10 -2.06
CA TYR A 338 -4.78 -10.79 -2.15
C TYR A 338 -3.61 -9.83 -2.04
N CYS A 339 -3.65 -8.70 -2.74
CA CYS A 339 -2.60 -7.69 -2.67
C CYS A 339 -2.50 -7.09 -1.26
N MET A 340 -3.62 -6.79 -0.60
CA MET A 340 -3.64 -6.38 0.80
C MET A 340 -3.11 -7.48 1.74
N GLY A 341 -3.38 -8.75 1.45
CA GLY A 341 -2.81 -9.91 2.15
C GLY A 341 -1.30 -10.08 1.91
N ILE A 342 -0.77 -9.72 0.74
CA ILE A 342 0.67 -9.74 0.44
C ILE A 342 1.37 -8.57 1.14
N VAL A 343 0.81 -7.36 1.09
CA VAL A 343 1.28 -6.21 1.89
C VAL A 343 1.34 -6.61 3.37
N GLY A 344 0.27 -7.28 3.84
CA GLY A 344 0.21 -8.26 4.93
C GLY A 344 1.52 -8.83 5.41
N VAL A 345 2.00 -9.74 4.59
CA VAL A 345 3.15 -10.60 4.85
C VAL A 345 4.46 -9.81 4.80
N LEU A 346 4.53 -8.77 3.97
CA LEU A 346 5.74 -7.98 3.79
C LEU A 346 6.11 -7.17 5.05
N HIS A 347 5.11 -6.71 5.82
CA HIS A 347 5.33 -6.09 7.12
C HIS A 347 5.78 -7.09 8.18
N LYS A 348 6.81 -6.76 8.96
CA LYS A 348 7.20 -7.58 10.11
C LYS A 348 6.48 -7.06 11.35
N GLY A 349 5.66 -7.89 11.98
CA GLY A 349 5.11 -7.60 13.31
C GLY A 349 6.22 -7.67 14.35
N LEU A 350 6.27 -6.68 15.24
CA LEU A 350 7.21 -6.61 16.36
C LEU A 350 6.53 -6.89 17.71
N ASP A 351 5.23 -7.24 17.68
CA ASP A 351 4.49 -7.59 18.87
C ASP A 351 5.03 -8.89 19.50
N GLU A 352 5.01 -8.96 20.84
CA GLU A 352 5.36 -10.18 21.57
C GLU A 352 4.46 -11.36 21.19
N ASP A 353 5.02 -12.57 21.27
CA ASP A 353 4.28 -13.81 21.02
C ASP A 353 3.01 -13.83 21.89
N ASN A 354 1.85 -13.99 21.25
CA ASN A 354 0.52 -14.07 21.90
C ASN A 354 -0.06 -12.75 22.45
N TYR A 355 0.46 -11.59 22.07
CA TYR A 355 -0.07 -10.29 22.51
C TYR A 355 -1.50 -9.99 21.99
N LEU A 356 -1.82 -10.46 20.78
CA LEU A 356 -3.11 -10.24 20.10
C LEU A 356 -4.06 -11.42 20.31
N ARG A 357 -5.38 -11.16 20.30
CA ARG A 357 -6.39 -12.23 20.41
C ARG A 357 -6.36 -13.21 19.25
N ILE A 358 -6.19 -12.71 18.02
CA ILE A 358 -6.00 -13.52 16.83
C ILE A 358 -4.63 -13.16 16.25
N PRO A 359 -3.74 -14.15 16.03
CA PRO A 359 -2.42 -13.88 15.50
C PRO A 359 -2.51 -13.30 14.09
N LYS A 360 -1.49 -12.50 13.71
CA LYS A 360 -1.40 -11.86 12.40
C LYS A 360 -1.57 -12.87 11.24
N SER A 361 -0.95 -14.04 11.31
CA SER A 361 -0.98 -15.04 10.25
C SER A 361 -2.40 -15.54 9.93
N TYR A 362 -3.21 -15.78 10.97
CA TYR A 362 -4.58 -16.27 10.78
C TYR A 362 -5.48 -15.23 10.09
N ARG A 363 -5.31 -13.94 10.42
CA ARG A 363 -6.05 -12.86 9.74
C ARG A 363 -5.66 -12.72 8.28
N ILE A 364 -4.36 -12.83 7.98
CA ILE A 364 -3.86 -12.81 6.59
C ILE A 364 -4.41 -14.00 5.80
N ILE A 365 -4.37 -15.20 6.38
CA ILE A 365 -4.95 -16.41 5.74
C ILE A 365 -6.44 -16.21 5.47
N LEU A 366 -7.18 -15.64 6.42
CA LEU A 366 -8.60 -15.34 6.24
C LEU A 366 -8.85 -14.39 5.06
N ARG A 367 -8.01 -13.37 4.84
CA ARG A 367 -8.10 -12.49 3.65
C ARG A 367 -7.98 -13.28 2.34
N PHE A 368 -7.04 -14.22 2.28
CA PHE A 368 -6.88 -15.09 1.10
C PHE A 368 -8.09 -16.02 0.93
N ILE A 369 -8.60 -16.63 2.01
CA ILE A 369 -9.78 -17.49 1.94
C ILE A 369 -11.00 -16.69 1.43
N ILE A 370 -11.29 -15.54 2.03
CA ILE A 370 -12.43 -14.71 1.60
C ILE A 370 -12.22 -14.21 0.16
N GLY A 371 -11.00 -13.82 -0.21
CA GLY A 371 -10.67 -13.49 -1.61
C GLY A 371 -10.94 -14.64 -2.57
N THR A 372 -10.59 -15.89 -2.22
CA THR A 372 -10.88 -17.07 -3.06
C THR A 372 -12.38 -17.34 -3.18
N ILE A 373 -13.15 -17.14 -2.10
CA ILE A 373 -14.60 -17.28 -2.11
C ILE A 373 -15.22 -16.23 -3.04
N CYS A 374 -14.81 -14.97 -2.93
CA CYS A 374 -15.29 -13.89 -3.79
C CYS A 374 -14.95 -14.12 -5.28
N LEU A 375 -13.76 -14.66 -5.57
CA LEU A 375 -13.31 -14.98 -6.92
C LEU A 375 -14.17 -16.08 -7.57
N LEU A 376 -14.57 -17.09 -6.81
CA LEU A 376 -15.36 -18.23 -7.28
C LEU A 376 -16.87 -17.94 -7.31
N LEU A 377 -17.31 -16.84 -6.70
CA LEU A 377 -18.72 -16.50 -6.56
C LEU A 377 -19.49 -16.37 -7.89
N PRO A 378 -18.93 -15.84 -9.00
CA PRO A 378 -19.65 -15.80 -10.28
C PRO A 378 -20.02 -17.18 -10.83
N LEU A 379 -19.38 -18.26 -10.36
CA LEU A 379 -19.66 -19.63 -10.81
C LEU A 379 -21.05 -20.11 -10.36
N SER A 380 -21.59 -19.56 -9.27
CA SER A 380 -22.93 -19.91 -8.77
C SER A 380 -24.06 -19.23 -9.52
N LYS A 381 -23.77 -18.45 -10.59
CA LYS A 381 -24.75 -17.77 -11.44
C LYS A 381 -25.81 -16.97 -10.64
N VAL A 382 -25.35 -16.26 -9.62
CA VAL A 382 -26.21 -15.42 -8.78
C VAL A 382 -26.57 -14.11 -9.46
N ASN A 383 -27.78 -13.60 -9.18
CA ASN A 383 -28.20 -12.24 -9.49
C ASN A 383 -27.23 -11.21 -8.85
N SER A 384 -27.03 -10.05 -9.50
CA SER A 384 -26.13 -9.00 -9.02
C SER A 384 -26.49 -8.43 -7.64
N LEU A 385 -27.77 -8.41 -7.24
CA LEU A 385 -28.14 -8.03 -5.87
C LEU A 385 -27.55 -9.02 -4.87
N ASN A 386 -27.76 -10.32 -5.10
CA ASN A 386 -27.26 -11.38 -4.24
C ASN A 386 -25.72 -11.41 -4.25
N LEU A 387 -25.09 -11.15 -5.40
CA LEU A 387 -23.65 -11.03 -5.53
C LEU A 387 -23.10 -9.96 -4.58
N VAL A 388 -23.66 -8.74 -4.63
CA VAL A 388 -23.23 -7.61 -3.78
C VAL A 388 -23.56 -7.84 -2.31
N VAL A 389 -24.69 -8.48 -1.99
CA VAL A 389 -25.05 -8.85 -0.61
C VAL A 389 -24.00 -9.81 -0.03
N ILE A 390 -23.66 -10.88 -0.76
CA ILE A 390 -22.71 -11.89 -0.30
C ILE A 390 -21.31 -11.28 -0.10
N THR A 391 -20.81 -10.53 -1.08
CA THR A 391 -19.49 -9.89 -0.95
C THR A 391 -19.46 -8.84 0.16
N SER A 392 -20.56 -8.09 0.35
CA SER A 392 -20.69 -7.14 1.46
C SER A 392 -20.65 -7.84 2.81
N MET A 393 -21.43 -8.90 3.01
CA MET A 393 -21.43 -9.68 4.26
C MET A 393 -20.06 -10.29 4.55
N LEU A 394 -19.37 -10.83 3.54
CA LEU A 394 -18.01 -11.34 3.67
C LEU A 394 -17.01 -10.23 4.08
N SER A 395 -17.15 -9.03 3.51
CA SER A 395 -16.28 -7.89 3.84
C SER A 395 -16.51 -7.38 5.27
N ILE A 396 -17.76 -7.34 5.75
CA ILE A 396 -18.09 -6.98 7.13
C ILE A 396 -17.53 -8.04 8.09
N PHE A 397 -17.73 -9.32 7.78
CA PHE A 397 -17.20 -10.41 8.58
C PHE A 397 -15.68 -10.31 8.71
N LEU A 398 -14.98 -10.04 7.62
CA LEU A 398 -13.53 -9.85 7.62
C LEU A 398 -13.11 -8.71 8.58
N ILE A 399 -13.80 -7.57 8.56
CA ILE A 399 -13.49 -6.44 9.45
C ILE A 399 -13.80 -6.75 10.91
N ILE A 400 -14.90 -7.45 11.19
CA ILE A 400 -15.22 -7.86 12.55
C ILE A 400 -14.09 -8.75 13.09
N VAL A 401 -13.64 -9.74 12.33
CA VAL A 401 -12.55 -10.63 12.73
C VAL A 401 -11.23 -9.87 12.85
N GLU A 402 -10.93 -8.93 11.95
CA GLU A 402 -9.72 -8.12 12.03
C GLU A 402 -9.70 -7.21 13.26
N THR A 403 -10.81 -6.51 13.50
CA THR A 403 -10.97 -5.59 14.62
C THR A 403 -10.92 -6.35 15.95
N TYR A 404 -11.66 -7.45 16.05
CA TYR A 404 -11.64 -8.33 17.21
C TYR A 404 -10.25 -8.95 17.44
N GLY A 405 -9.60 -9.40 16.36
CA GLY A 405 -8.29 -10.01 16.43
C GLY A 405 -7.20 -9.07 16.92
N ARG A 406 -7.35 -7.76 16.71
CA ARG A 406 -6.40 -6.72 17.16
C ARG A 406 -6.50 -6.40 18.65
N LEU A 407 -7.56 -6.81 19.32
CA LEU A 407 -7.69 -6.62 20.75
C LEU A 407 -6.57 -7.37 21.47
N ARG A 408 -6.13 -6.80 22.60
CA ARG A 408 -5.10 -7.42 23.43
C ARG A 408 -5.65 -8.70 24.06
N LYS A 409 -4.85 -9.76 24.06
CA LYS A 409 -5.19 -11.02 24.72
C LYS A 409 -5.21 -10.82 26.25
N GLY A 410 -6.17 -11.45 26.93
CA GLY A 410 -6.25 -11.45 28.40
C GLY A 410 -6.95 -10.24 29.03
N LEU A 411 -7.44 -9.27 28.26
CA LEU A 411 -8.32 -8.21 28.79
C LEU A 411 -9.79 -8.48 28.48
N PRO A 412 -10.73 -8.12 29.37
CA PRO A 412 -12.16 -8.20 29.09
C PRO A 412 -12.54 -7.27 27.93
N LEU A 413 -13.56 -7.65 27.14
CA LEU A 413 -14.08 -6.82 26.04
C LEU A 413 -14.72 -5.53 26.54
N PHE A 414 -15.46 -5.65 27.64
CA PHE A 414 -16.13 -4.55 28.30
C PHE A 414 -15.47 -4.38 29.66
N GLY A 415 -14.87 -3.22 29.89
CA GLY A 415 -14.31 -2.89 31.19
C GLY A 415 -15.45 -2.76 32.21
N LYS A 416 -15.36 -3.48 33.33
CA LYS A 416 -16.23 -3.20 34.47
C LYS A 416 -15.66 -1.95 35.16
N CYS A 417 -16.20 -0.78 34.82
CA CYS A 417 -15.79 0.49 35.45
C CYS A 417 -16.04 0.52 36.97
N GLU A 418 -16.96 -0.31 37.48
CA GLU A 418 -17.36 -0.31 38.89
C GLU A 418 -16.26 -0.79 39.84
N ASP A 419 -15.44 -1.76 39.41
CA ASP A 419 -14.37 -2.36 40.21
C ASP A 419 -13.06 -1.54 40.21
N ASP A 420 -12.98 -0.50 39.36
CA ASP A 420 -11.81 0.35 39.15
C ASP A 420 -12.03 1.80 39.62
N VAL A 421 -13.21 2.14 40.16
CA VAL A 421 -13.47 3.43 40.80
C VAL A 421 -13.10 3.34 42.28
N ILE A 422 -12.06 4.06 42.68
CA ILE A 422 -11.76 4.27 44.10
C ILE A 422 -12.45 5.57 44.52
N ILE A 423 -13.34 5.49 45.51
CA ILE A 423 -13.95 6.66 46.13
C ILE A 423 -13.01 7.12 47.24
N HIS A 424 -12.30 8.23 47.03
CA HIS A 424 -11.50 8.85 48.09
C HIS A 424 -12.37 9.85 48.88
N PRO A 425 -12.29 9.89 50.22
CA PRO A 425 -13.20 10.69 51.04
C PRO A 425 -13.09 12.22 50.86
N GLU A 426 -11.98 12.74 50.33
CA GLU A 426 -11.77 14.20 50.21
C GLU A 426 -11.67 14.75 48.77
N TYR A 427 -11.51 13.92 47.72
CA TYR A 427 -11.37 14.44 46.34
C TYR A 427 -12.03 13.57 45.26
N LYS A 428 -12.44 14.25 44.17
CA LYS A 428 -13.21 13.76 43.00
C LYS A 428 -12.80 12.37 42.51
N LYS A 429 -13.82 11.54 42.28
CA LYS A 429 -13.83 10.21 41.62
C LYS A 429 -12.73 10.07 40.56
N TYR A 430 -11.80 9.13 40.76
CA TYR A 430 -10.80 8.78 39.75
C TYR A 430 -10.87 7.29 39.37
N ILE A 431 -10.72 7.04 38.07
CA ILE A 431 -10.78 5.70 37.47
C ILE A 431 -9.35 5.13 37.47
N LYS A 432 -9.11 4.07 38.23
CA LYS A 432 -7.85 3.34 38.21
C LYS A 432 -7.85 2.41 36.99
N TRP A 433 -7.35 2.90 35.86
CA TRP A 433 -7.08 2.04 34.71
C TRP A 433 -5.98 1.04 35.08
N ARG A 434 -6.35 -0.21 35.37
CA ARG A 434 -5.43 -1.27 35.79
C ARG A 434 -4.63 -1.78 34.58
N TRP A 435 -3.64 -1.00 34.13
CA TRP A 435 -2.69 -1.43 33.11
C TRP A 435 -1.63 -2.37 33.73
N GLY A 436 -1.89 -3.67 33.69
CA GLY A 436 -0.86 -4.71 33.77
C GLY A 436 -0.46 -5.24 35.17
N ASN A 437 -0.37 -6.57 35.21
CA ASN A 437 0.22 -7.49 36.20
C ASN A 437 -0.28 -7.47 37.66
N LYS A 438 -1.03 -8.53 38.01
CA LYS A 438 -0.56 -9.50 39.02
C LYS A 438 -0.90 -10.94 38.58
N ASP A 439 0.15 -11.75 38.49
CA ASP A 439 0.20 -13.22 38.43
C ASP A 439 -0.42 -13.95 37.20
N LEU A 440 0.43 -14.20 36.20
CA LEU A 440 0.17 -15.05 35.03
C LEU A 440 -0.02 -16.55 35.34
N ASN A 441 0.11 -16.98 36.61
CA ASN A 441 -0.06 -18.38 37.02
C ASN A 441 -1.47 -18.75 37.51
N LYS A 442 -2.42 -17.81 37.55
CA LYS A 442 -3.82 -18.11 37.91
C LYS A 442 -4.68 -18.14 36.66
N GLY A 443 -4.58 -19.25 35.93
CA GLY A 443 -5.52 -19.62 34.89
C GLY A 443 -6.85 -20.05 35.51
N THR A 444 -7.71 -19.10 35.86
CA THR A 444 -9.12 -19.39 36.12
C THR A 444 -9.99 -18.54 35.22
N TRP A 445 -10.82 -19.21 34.42
CA TRP A 445 -11.96 -18.59 33.77
C TRP A 445 -12.85 -17.97 34.85
N SER A 446 -12.95 -16.64 34.88
CA SER A 446 -13.88 -15.97 35.78
C SER A 446 -15.30 -16.08 35.23
N THR A 447 -15.94 -17.22 35.48
CA THR A 447 -17.40 -17.30 35.42
C THR A 447 -17.94 -16.48 36.59
N GLY A 448 -18.47 -15.30 36.28
CA GLY A 448 -19.02 -14.39 37.26
C GLY A 448 -20.28 -14.97 37.91
N ILE A 449 -20.15 -15.50 39.12
CA ILE A 449 -21.13 -15.47 40.21
C ILE A 449 -20.32 -15.72 41.48
N LEU A 450 -20.13 -14.71 42.33
CA LEU A 450 -19.50 -14.91 43.65
C LEU A 450 -20.56 -14.75 44.74
N ARG A 451 -20.94 -15.90 45.30
CA ARG A 451 -21.88 -16.06 46.41
C ARG A 451 -21.27 -15.47 47.69
N LYS A 452 -21.92 -14.44 48.24
CA LYS A 452 -21.51 -13.73 49.46
C LYS A 452 -21.50 -14.68 50.65
N ARG A 453 -20.33 -14.98 51.24
CA ARG A 453 -20.22 -15.68 52.55
C ARG A 453 -20.06 -14.63 53.64
N LYS A 454 -20.92 -14.71 54.66
CA LYS A 454 -20.96 -13.84 55.85
C LYS A 454 -19.71 -14.06 56.72
N ASN A 455 -19.15 -12.95 57.21
CA ASN A 455 -17.95 -12.81 58.04
C ASN A 455 -17.91 -13.76 59.25
N LYS A 456 -16.71 -14.26 59.57
CA LYS A 456 -16.34 -14.74 60.91
C LYS A 456 -15.24 -13.81 61.45
N LYS A 457 -15.54 -13.33 62.67
CA LYS A 457 -14.88 -12.37 63.59
C LYS A 457 -13.37 -12.09 63.45
N GLU A 458 -13.07 -10.81 63.65
CA GLU A 458 -11.81 -10.19 64.01
C GLU A 458 -11.15 -10.85 65.24
N ILE A 459 -9.83 -10.99 65.18
CA ILE A 459 -8.93 -11.06 66.34
C ILE A 459 -7.80 -10.07 66.03
N GLY A 460 -7.71 -9.02 66.84
CA GLY A 460 -6.56 -8.12 66.90
C GLY A 460 -5.59 -8.52 68.02
N MET A 461 -4.60 -7.64 68.25
CA MET A 461 -3.42 -7.73 69.15
C MET A 461 -2.16 -8.34 68.47
N ASP A 462 -0.97 -7.73 68.51
CA ASP A 462 -0.42 -6.73 69.44
C ASP A 462 0.65 -5.80 68.83
N ASP A 463 0.78 -4.66 69.51
CA ASP A 463 1.83 -3.64 69.43
C ASP A 463 3.23 -4.12 69.86
N LYS A 464 4.27 -3.37 69.42
CA LYS A 464 5.56 -3.08 70.11
C LYS A 464 6.60 -4.24 70.16
N LEU A 465 7.92 -4.11 69.95
CA LEU A 465 8.96 -3.06 70.07
C LEU A 465 10.19 -3.48 69.21
N ILE A 466 10.84 -2.58 68.46
CA ILE A 466 12.20 -1.98 68.66
C ILE A 466 13.39 -2.97 68.71
N PHE A 467 14.38 -2.78 67.80
CA PHE A 467 15.85 -2.64 68.01
C PHE A 467 16.47 -2.26 66.63
N GLU A 468 17.03 -1.05 66.46
CA GLU A 468 18.47 -0.70 66.38
C GLU A 468 19.28 -1.53 65.37
N SER A 469 20.16 -0.94 64.56
CA SER A 469 21.04 0.23 64.79
C SER A 469 20.55 1.59 64.34
#